data_AF-A0A2E4IFE4-F1
#
_entry.id   AF-A0A2E4IFE4-F1
#
_cell.length_a   1.000
_cell.length_b   1.000
_cell.length_c   1.000
_cell.angle_alpha   90.00
_cell.angle_beta   90.00
_cell.angle_gamma   90.00
#
_symmetry.space_group_name_H-M   'P 1'
#
loop_
_entity.id
_entity.type
_entity.pdbx_description
1 polymer ?
#
loop_
_entity_poly.entity_id
_entity_poly.type
_entity_poly.pdbx_seq_one_letter_code
_entity_poly.pdbx_strand_id
1 'polypeptide(L)'
;MSKAIVKKTAICLRSTGGFSEFLMDSIENVDKELSTTNIPKSYKRSKGNGKLIKQHDFKFGNKIARVYAWNDGEAGWENKNELPPPIAEDLYFGNVYIIGHNENKQVDIYADEFKELLNTHFGGFEDIDSDDSWSSEEEADSDDSIHDFIVSG
;
A
#
# COMPACT_ATOMS: atom_id res chain seq x y z
N MET A 1 23.00 -13.19 -28.35
CA MET A 1 22.92 -11.81 -27.83
C MET A 1 22.07 -11.84 -26.58
N SER A 2 22.67 -11.65 -25.41
CA SER A 2 21.93 -11.60 -24.15
C SER A 2 21.12 -10.30 -24.14
N LYS A 3 19.79 -10.38 -24.23
CA LYS A 3 18.93 -9.21 -23.99
C LYS A 3 19.31 -8.66 -22.60
N ALA A 4 19.65 -7.39 -22.52
CA ALA A 4 19.88 -6.75 -21.23
C ALA A 4 18.57 -6.84 -20.44
N ILE A 5 18.60 -7.56 -19.31
CA ILE A 5 17.45 -7.65 -18.42
C ILE A 5 17.39 -6.33 -17.66
N VAL A 6 16.47 -5.46 -18.08
CA VAL A 6 16.17 -4.23 -17.36
C VAL A 6 15.50 -4.62 -16.05
N LYS A 7 15.90 -4.03 -14.92
CA LYS A 7 15.23 -4.24 -13.64
C LYS A 7 14.31 -3.07 -13.33
N LYS A 8 13.19 -3.36 -12.66
CA LYS A 8 12.19 -2.39 -12.24
C LYS A 8 11.80 -2.59 -10.78
N THR A 9 11.53 -1.49 -10.09
CA THR A 9 11.02 -1.50 -8.72
C THR A 9 9.54 -1.83 -8.71
N ALA A 10 9.17 -2.78 -7.86
CA ALA A 10 7.81 -3.22 -7.60
C ALA A 10 7.57 -3.38 -6.09
N ILE A 11 6.31 -3.46 -5.68
CA ILE A 11 5.94 -3.64 -4.27
C ILE A 11 5.49 -5.08 -4.04
N CYS A 12 5.96 -5.67 -2.94
CA CYS A 12 5.50 -6.96 -2.45
C CYS A 12 4.80 -6.77 -1.11
N LEU A 13 3.51 -7.06 -1.05
CA LEU A 13 2.75 -7.26 0.17
C LEU A 13 3.03 -8.66 0.69
N ARG A 14 3.61 -8.75 1.88
CA ARG A 14 3.98 -10.03 2.48
C ARG A 14 2.75 -10.69 3.06
N SER A 15 2.59 -12.00 2.91
CA SER A 15 1.45 -12.73 3.51
C SER A 15 1.32 -12.52 5.02
N THR A 16 2.43 -12.28 5.71
CA THR A 16 2.49 -12.00 7.15
C THR A 16 2.00 -10.61 7.56
N GLY A 17 1.72 -9.74 6.59
CA GLY A 17 1.45 -8.31 6.80
C GLY A 17 2.65 -7.42 6.44
N GLY A 18 2.34 -6.19 6.04
CA GLY A 18 3.29 -5.18 5.61
C GLY A 18 3.70 -5.30 4.15
N PHE A 19 4.36 -4.26 3.65
CA PHE A 19 4.87 -4.21 2.28
C PHE A 19 6.38 -3.93 2.24
N SER A 20 7.02 -4.30 1.14
CA SER A 20 8.42 -3.99 0.88
C SER A 20 8.68 -3.82 -0.61
N GLU A 21 9.57 -2.90 -0.95
CA GLU A 21 10.03 -2.68 -2.32
C GLU A 21 11.02 -3.78 -2.73
N PHE A 22 10.97 -4.17 -4.00
CA PHE A 22 11.91 -5.11 -4.57
C PHE A 22 12.17 -4.85 -6.04
N LEU A 23 13.35 -5.25 -6.50
CA LEU A 23 13.72 -5.20 -7.91
C LEU A 23 13.29 -6.50 -8.59
N MET A 24 12.51 -6.37 -9.66
CA MET A 24 12.12 -7.47 -10.53
C MET A 24 12.66 -7.28 -11.94
N ASP A 25 12.77 -8.38 -12.68
CA ASP A 25 13.12 -8.32 -14.09
C ASP A 25 11.96 -7.72 -14.88
N SER A 26 12.27 -6.78 -15.78
CA SER A 26 11.28 -6.08 -16.61
C SER A 26 10.51 -7.09 -17.45
N ILE A 27 9.20 -6.89 -17.52
CA ILE A 27 8.28 -7.72 -18.27
C ILE A 27 7.74 -6.94 -19.46
N GLU A 28 7.87 -7.55 -20.64
CA GLU A 28 7.57 -6.92 -21.93
C GLU A 28 6.05 -6.94 -22.23
N ASN A 29 5.33 -7.94 -21.71
CA ASN A 29 3.89 -8.07 -21.78
C ASN A 29 3.35 -8.45 -20.41
N VAL A 30 2.79 -7.46 -19.72
CA VAL A 30 2.16 -7.70 -18.43
C VAL A 30 0.68 -7.97 -18.68
N ASP A 31 0.43 -9.17 -19.17
CA ASP A 31 -0.88 -9.74 -19.46
C ASP A 31 -1.66 -10.07 -18.18
N LYS A 32 -2.77 -10.81 -18.31
CA LYS A 32 -3.56 -11.36 -17.19
C LYS A 32 -2.73 -12.18 -16.18
N GLU A 33 -1.54 -12.67 -16.53
CA GLU A 33 -0.74 -13.56 -15.69
C GLU A 33 0.69 -13.02 -15.54
N LEU A 34 1.20 -13.02 -14.30
CA LEU A 34 2.57 -12.65 -13.99
C LEU A 34 3.42 -13.90 -13.81
N SER A 35 4.48 -14.02 -14.61
CA SER A 35 5.41 -15.13 -14.45
C SER A 35 6.26 -14.93 -13.19
N THR A 36 6.20 -15.90 -12.29
CA THR A 36 7.01 -15.86 -11.07
C THR A 36 8.50 -15.84 -11.37
N THR A 37 8.97 -16.25 -12.57
CA THR A 37 10.39 -16.18 -12.97
C THR A 37 10.98 -14.79 -12.81
N ASN A 38 10.21 -13.73 -13.11
CA ASN A 38 10.67 -12.35 -13.08
C ASN A 38 10.86 -11.79 -11.66
N ILE A 39 10.31 -12.49 -10.66
CA ILE A 39 10.41 -12.12 -9.24
C ILE A 39 11.71 -12.72 -8.66
N PRO A 40 12.36 -12.09 -7.68
CA PRO A 40 13.52 -12.70 -7.00
C PRO A 40 13.10 -13.89 -6.12
N LYS A 41 13.96 -14.90 -5.98
CA LYS A 41 13.67 -16.09 -5.15
C LYS A 41 13.26 -15.75 -3.71
N SER A 42 13.84 -14.70 -3.12
CA SER A 42 13.50 -14.23 -1.76
C SER A 42 12.02 -13.87 -1.62
N TYR A 43 11.44 -13.27 -2.66
CA TYR A 43 10.07 -12.80 -2.68
C TYR A 43 9.07 -13.87 -3.17
N LYS A 44 9.53 -15.02 -3.67
CA LYS A 44 8.69 -16.17 -4.07
C LYS A 44 8.39 -17.18 -2.96
N ARG A 45 8.96 -16.97 -1.76
CA ARG A 45 8.87 -17.98 -0.67
C ARG A 45 7.44 -18.23 -0.22
N SER A 46 6.63 -17.18 -0.18
CA SER A 46 5.22 -17.26 0.16
C SER A 46 4.42 -17.16 -1.13
N LYS A 47 3.81 -18.28 -1.53
CA LYS A 47 3.05 -18.43 -2.77
C LYS A 47 1.72 -19.12 -2.47
N GLY A 48 0.68 -18.76 -3.20
CA GLY A 48 -0.51 -19.57 -3.30
C GLY A 48 -0.33 -20.73 -4.28
N ASN A 49 -1.43 -21.40 -4.55
CA ASN A 49 -1.54 -22.45 -5.55
C ASN A 49 -1.83 -21.85 -6.93
N GLY A 50 -1.44 -22.59 -7.97
CA GLY A 50 -1.74 -22.21 -9.35
C GLY A 50 -0.94 -21.00 -9.83
N LYS A 51 -1.63 -20.11 -10.55
CA LYS A 51 -1.02 -19.01 -11.30
C LYS A 51 -1.19 -17.68 -10.58
N LEU A 52 -0.19 -16.82 -10.74
CA LEU A 52 -0.22 -15.46 -10.23
C LEU A 52 -0.95 -14.59 -11.25
N ILE A 53 -2.21 -14.26 -10.97
CA ILE A 53 -3.10 -13.58 -11.92
C ILE A 53 -3.32 -12.12 -11.54
N LYS A 54 -3.60 -11.31 -12.55
CA LYS A 54 -3.97 -9.90 -12.39
C LYS A 54 -5.38 -9.82 -11.79
N GLN A 55 -5.49 -9.15 -10.66
CA GLN A 55 -6.76 -8.94 -9.95
C GLN A 55 -7.37 -7.60 -10.32
N HIS A 56 -6.62 -6.50 -10.12
CA HIS A 56 -7.15 -5.17 -10.32
C HIS A 56 -6.07 -4.16 -10.75
N ASP A 57 -6.53 -3.07 -11.36
CA ASP A 57 -5.69 -1.97 -11.86
C ASP A 57 -6.11 -0.67 -11.17
N PHE A 58 -5.29 -0.20 -10.22
CA PHE A 58 -5.51 1.06 -9.51
C PHE A 58 -4.82 2.21 -10.25
N LYS A 59 -5.58 3.24 -10.62
CA LYS A 59 -5.02 4.44 -11.25
C LYS A 59 -4.53 5.41 -10.17
N PHE A 60 -3.36 6.00 -10.37
CA PHE A 60 -2.82 7.07 -9.52
C PHE A 60 -2.06 8.08 -10.40
N GLY A 61 -2.50 9.33 -10.41
CA GLY A 61 -1.99 10.34 -11.33
C GLY A 61 -1.97 9.86 -12.78
N ASN A 62 -0.77 9.83 -13.39
CA ASN A 62 -0.55 9.39 -14.78
C ASN A 62 -0.07 7.92 -14.87
N LYS A 63 -0.09 7.18 -13.77
CA LYS A 63 0.39 5.79 -13.67
C LYS A 63 -0.75 4.85 -13.24
N ILE A 64 -0.51 3.56 -13.39
CA ILE A 64 -1.43 2.47 -13.06
C ILE A 64 -0.66 1.43 -12.23
N ALA A 65 -1.11 1.16 -11.03
CA ALA A 65 -0.62 0.07 -10.20
C ALA A 65 -1.47 -1.18 -10.43
N ARG A 66 -0.87 -2.23 -11.00
CA ARG A 66 -1.57 -3.50 -11.26
C ARG A 66 -1.25 -4.48 -10.15
N VAL A 67 -2.30 -5.06 -9.56
CA VAL A 67 -2.20 -6.03 -8.46
C VAL A 67 -2.25 -7.44 -9.00
N TYR A 68 -1.24 -8.23 -8.63
CA TYR A 68 -1.13 -9.64 -8.95
C TYR A 68 -1.14 -10.47 -7.68
N ALA A 69 -2.06 -11.42 -7.62
CA ALA A 69 -2.24 -12.27 -6.45
C ALA A 69 -2.65 -13.68 -6.86
N TRP A 70 -2.42 -14.64 -5.96
CA TRP A 70 -2.96 -15.98 -6.09
C TRP A 70 -4.37 -16.02 -5.49
N ASN A 71 -5.33 -16.52 -6.27
CA ASN A 71 -6.72 -16.69 -5.87
C ASN A 71 -7.02 -18.05 -5.20
N ASP A 72 -6.01 -18.93 -5.12
CA ASP A 72 -6.12 -20.25 -4.50
C ASP A 72 -4.88 -20.51 -3.63
N GLY A 73 -5.04 -21.27 -2.56
CA GLY A 73 -3.96 -21.60 -1.63
C GLY A 73 -4.42 -22.46 -0.47
N GLU A 74 -3.49 -22.73 0.46
CA GLU A 74 -3.79 -23.47 1.68
C GLU A 74 -4.35 -22.56 2.76
N ALA A 75 -5.33 -23.06 3.53
CA ALA A 75 -5.86 -22.34 4.68
C ALA A 75 -4.74 -22.01 5.69
N GLY A 76 -4.73 -20.78 6.21
CA GLY A 76 -3.65 -20.25 7.06
C GLY A 76 -2.50 -19.59 6.30
N TRP A 77 -2.50 -19.65 4.96
CA TRP A 77 -1.55 -18.93 4.09
C TRP A 77 -2.16 -17.72 3.41
N GLU A 78 -3.33 -17.29 3.89
CA GLU A 78 -4.01 -16.10 3.39
C GLU A 78 -3.15 -14.87 3.64
N ASN A 79 -3.20 -13.95 2.68
CA ASN A 79 -2.53 -12.68 2.79
C ASN A 79 -3.29 -11.81 3.81
N LYS A 80 -2.58 -11.35 4.84
CA LYS A 80 -3.16 -10.56 5.94
C LYS A 80 -3.25 -9.06 5.65
N ASN A 81 -2.86 -8.60 4.46
CA ASN A 81 -2.95 -7.18 4.13
C ASN A 81 -4.35 -6.84 3.67
N GLU A 82 -4.84 -5.70 4.11
CA GLU A 82 -6.06 -5.11 3.60
C GLU A 82 -5.75 -4.46 2.24
N LEU A 83 -6.56 -4.81 1.24
CA LEU A 83 -6.48 -4.24 -0.10
C LEU A 83 -7.63 -3.26 -0.31
N PRO A 84 -7.45 -2.23 -1.17
CA PRO A 84 -8.52 -1.27 -1.38
C PRO A 84 -9.71 -1.92 -2.10
N PRO A 85 -10.94 -1.40 -1.91
CA PRO A 85 -12.06 -1.77 -2.76
C PRO A 85 -11.70 -1.51 -4.24
N PRO A 86 -12.06 -2.40 -5.19
CA PRO A 86 -13.09 -3.46 -5.09
C PRO A 86 -12.58 -4.85 -4.68
N ILE A 87 -11.27 -5.04 -4.53
CA ILE A 87 -10.68 -6.37 -4.23
C ILE A 87 -10.55 -6.65 -2.73
N ALA A 88 -11.12 -5.79 -1.89
CA ALA A 88 -11.09 -5.92 -0.43
C ALA A 88 -11.88 -7.16 0.07
N GLU A 89 -12.91 -7.57 -0.67
CA GLU A 89 -13.75 -8.72 -0.33
C GLU A 89 -13.14 -10.06 -0.77
N ASP A 90 -12.15 -10.02 -1.66
CA ASP A 90 -11.48 -11.21 -2.17
C ASP A 90 -10.38 -11.71 -1.24
N LEU A 91 -10.32 -13.03 -1.07
CA LEU A 91 -9.28 -13.69 -0.28
C LEU A 91 -8.11 -14.09 -1.19
N TYR A 92 -6.93 -13.55 -0.90
CA TYR A 92 -5.70 -13.87 -1.64
C TYR A 92 -4.73 -14.67 -0.80
N PHE A 93 -3.90 -15.48 -1.46
CA PHE A 93 -2.96 -16.38 -0.79
C PHE A 93 -1.51 -16.02 -1.11
N GLY A 94 -0.63 -16.21 -0.12
CA GLY A 94 0.79 -15.93 -0.27
C GLY A 94 1.09 -14.43 -0.42
N ASN A 95 2.19 -14.09 -1.09
CA ASN A 95 2.55 -12.70 -1.33
C ASN A 95 1.70 -12.07 -2.45
N VAL A 96 1.35 -10.80 -2.31
CA VAL A 96 0.69 -10.02 -3.36
C VAL A 96 1.70 -9.04 -3.95
N TYR A 97 1.71 -8.88 -5.27
CA TYR A 97 2.67 -8.02 -5.97
C TYR A 97 1.97 -6.89 -6.68
N ILE A 98 2.53 -5.69 -6.57
CA ILE A 98 2.03 -4.50 -7.23
C ILE A 98 3.09 -3.99 -8.18
N ILE A 99 2.70 -3.84 -9.44
CA ILE A 99 3.60 -3.43 -10.52
C ILE A 99 3.09 -2.12 -11.13
N GLY A 100 3.96 -1.13 -11.16
CA GLY A 100 3.71 0.16 -11.80
C GLY A 100 3.73 0.05 -13.32
N HIS A 101 2.75 0.68 -13.95
CA HIS A 101 2.64 0.82 -15.40
C HIS A 101 2.34 2.26 -15.77
N ASN A 102 2.92 2.70 -16.87
CA ASN A 102 2.51 3.92 -17.55
C ASN A 102 2.12 3.51 -18.96
N GLU A 103 0.83 3.69 -19.29
CA GLU A 103 0.20 3.17 -20.50
C GLU A 103 0.41 1.65 -20.65
N ASN A 104 1.40 1.26 -21.47
CA ASN A 104 1.77 -0.13 -21.77
C ASN A 104 3.19 -0.49 -21.33
N LYS A 105 3.91 0.43 -20.68
CA LYS A 105 5.29 0.21 -20.24
C LYS A 105 5.34 0.03 -18.73
N GLN A 106 6.09 -0.97 -18.30
CA GLN A 106 6.40 -1.13 -16.88
C GLN A 106 7.26 0.05 -16.41
N VAL A 107 6.86 0.66 -15.32
CA VAL A 107 7.59 1.74 -14.65
C VAL A 107 7.88 1.36 -13.21
N ASP A 108 8.86 2.03 -12.64
CA ASP A 108 9.19 1.90 -11.23
C ASP A 108 8.05 2.47 -10.38
N ILE A 109 7.68 1.72 -9.35
CA ILE A 109 6.76 2.14 -8.30
C ILE A 109 7.45 2.02 -6.95
N TYR A 110 7.39 3.10 -6.17
CA TYR A 110 8.03 3.19 -4.86
C TYR A 110 7.01 3.11 -3.72
N ALA A 111 7.51 2.91 -2.52
CA ALA A 111 6.73 2.83 -1.29
C ALA A 111 5.82 4.06 -1.11
N ASP A 112 6.34 5.27 -1.32
CA ASP A 112 5.57 6.50 -1.19
C ASP A 112 4.39 6.56 -2.17
N GLU A 113 4.62 6.27 -3.45
CA GLU A 113 3.55 6.24 -4.46
C GLU A 113 2.48 5.17 -4.12
N PHE A 114 2.91 4.04 -3.56
CA PHE A 114 1.98 3.00 -3.12
C PHE A 114 1.17 3.42 -1.90
N LYS A 115 1.77 4.13 -0.94
CA LYS A 115 1.04 4.70 0.21
C LYS A 115 0.02 5.74 -0.25
N GLU A 116 0.39 6.64 -1.16
CA GLU A 116 -0.54 7.63 -1.74
C GLU A 116 -1.72 6.94 -2.44
N LEU A 117 -1.46 5.84 -3.15
CA LEU A 117 -2.50 5.03 -3.78
C LEU A 117 -3.42 4.39 -2.75
N LEU A 118 -2.86 3.76 -1.71
CA LEU A 118 -3.65 3.20 -0.62
C LEU A 118 -4.52 4.29 0.02
N ASN A 119 -3.94 5.44 0.39
CA ASN A 119 -4.66 6.57 0.95
C ASN A 119 -5.79 7.02 0.04
N THR A 120 -5.54 7.21 -1.27
CA THR A 120 -6.56 7.66 -2.22
C THR A 120 -7.72 6.67 -2.36
N HIS A 121 -7.42 5.36 -2.45
CA HIS A 121 -8.44 4.33 -2.71
C HIS A 121 -9.12 3.78 -1.46
N PHE A 122 -8.49 3.87 -0.28
CA PHE A 122 -9.12 3.56 1.01
C PHE A 122 -9.98 4.70 1.59
N GLY A 123 -10.08 5.84 0.89
CA GLY A 123 -10.97 6.93 1.26
C GLY A 123 -10.30 8.09 1.99
N GLY A 124 -8.99 8.26 1.82
CA GLY A 124 -8.19 9.29 2.47
C GLY A 124 -8.12 9.02 3.96
N PHE A 125 -7.09 8.28 4.42
CA PHE A 125 -6.67 8.50 5.79
C PHE A 125 -6.24 9.97 5.86
N GLU A 126 -7.06 10.82 6.47
CA GLU A 126 -6.61 12.12 6.94
C GLU A 126 -5.29 11.87 7.67
N ASP A 127 -4.24 12.52 7.17
CA ASP A 127 -2.91 12.52 7.75
C ASP A 127 -3.01 12.97 9.23
N ILE A 128 -3.22 12.01 10.14
CA ILE A 128 -3.13 12.22 11.59
C ILE A 128 -1.65 12.22 12.04
N ASP A 129 -0.70 12.27 11.10
CA ASP A 129 0.74 12.40 11.38
C ASP A 129 1.25 13.83 11.14
N SER A 130 0.40 14.86 11.29
CA SER A 130 0.91 16.23 11.50
C SER A 130 1.19 16.44 12.99
N ASP A 131 2.36 15.95 13.39
CA ASP A 131 3.32 16.56 14.31
C ASP A 131 2.77 17.57 15.35
N ASP A 132 2.90 17.14 16.60
CA ASP A 132 2.85 17.87 17.85
C ASP A 132 3.63 19.22 17.77
N SER A 133 2.91 20.32 17.55
CA SER A 133 3.41 21.65 17.95
C SER A 133 2.39 22.32 18.85
N TRP A 134 2.47 21.99 20.13
CA TRP A 134 1.91 22.76 21.23
C TRP A 134 2.61 24.13 21.31
N SER A 135 2.37 24.98 20.31
CA SER A 135 2.92 26.34 20.28
C SER A 135 1.97 27.29 21.00
N SER A 136 2.37 27.56 22.24
CA SER A 136 2.01 28.66 23.14
C SER A 136 1.48 29.93 22.46
N GLU A 137 0.38 30.52 22.97
CA GLU A 137 0.38 31.78 23.74
C GLU A 137 -1.06 32.27 24.03
N GLU A 138 -1.31 32.46 25.33
CA GLU A 138 -1.98 33.58 26.00
C GLU A 138 -3.13 34.32 25.29
N GLU A 139 -4.34 34.21 25.85
CA GLU A 139 -5.29 35.33 25.89
C GLU A 139 -5.84 35.40 27.33
N ALA A 140 -5.27 36.32 28.10
CA ALA A 140 -5.92 36.85 29.28
C ALA A 140 -7.13 37.68 28.81
N ASP A 141 -8.33 37.28 29.19
CA ASP A 141 -9.45 38.23 29.23
C ASP A 141 -10.09 38.22 30.61
N SER A 142 -10.25 39.45 31.07
CA SER A 142 -10.55 39.91 32.41
C SER A 142 -12.06 39.94 32.64
N ASP A 143 -12.45 40.12 33.91
CA ASP A 143 -13.76 40.65 34.34
C ASP A 143 -14.94 39.65 34.26
N ASP A 144 -15.88 39.54 35.19
CA ASP A 144 -16.17 40.13 36.49
C ASP A 144 -17.35 39.29 37.02
N SER A 145 -17.37 38.98 38.32
CA SER A 145 -18.55 39.22 39.16
C SER A 145 -18.54 38.43 40.47
N ILE A 146 -18.27 39.18 41.54
CA ILE A 146 -19.06 39.24 42.79
C ILE A 146 -19.67 37.91 43.28
N HIS A 147 -19.06 37.31 44.31
CA HIS A 147 -19.85 36.73 45.38
C HIS A 147 -19.19 36.97 46.74
N ASP A 148 -19.67 38.03 47.37
CA ASP A 148 -19.68 38.25 48.81
C ASP A 148 -20.09 36.97 49.55
N PHE A 149 -19.24 36.52 50.46
CA PHE A 149 -19.70 35.80 51.65
C PHE A 149 -18.77 36.09 52.83
N ILE A 150 -19.12 37.13 53.56
CA ILE A 150 -18.68 37.34 54.94
C ILE A 150 -19.23 36.18 55.78
N VAL A 151 -18.35 35.46 56.50
CA VAL A 151 -18.70 34.94 57.82
C VAL A 151 -17.50 35.09 58.74
N SER A 152 -17.67 35.95 59.74
CA SER A 152 -16.85 36.00 60.94
C SER A 152 -17.24 34.86 61.88
N GLY A 153 -16.25 34.22 62.49
CA GLY A 153 -16.40 33.24 63.56
C GLY A 153 -15.06 32.96 64.21
#